data_AF-A0A9D7E727-F1
#
_entry.id   AF-A0A9D7E727-F1
#
_cell.length_a   1.000
_cell.length_b   1.000
_cell.length_c   1.000
_cell.angle_alpha   90.00
_cell.angle_beta   90.00
_cell.angle_gamma   90.00
#
_symmetry.space_group_name_H-M   'P 1'
#
loop_
_entity.id
_entity.type
_entity.pdbx_description
1 polymer ?
#
loop_
_entity_poly.entity_id
_entity_poly.type
_entity_poly.pdbx_seq_one_letter_code
_entity_poly.pdbx_strand_id
1 'polypeptide(L)'
;MPLLKKILLCAVLICAAKALWAQDGAIDPTFNPGDIGFGSGDGAVPGVWSNPLQSHGKVIVGGDFVKYNSVNNSNRIRVARLSPDGVLDTGFTPVQERTP
;
A
#
# COMPACT_ATOMS: atom_id res chain seq x y z
N MET A 1 -7.09 -33.32 36.85
CA MET A 1 -7.49 -33.26 35.42
C MET A 1 -8.16 -31.95 34.97
N PRO A 2 -9.03 -31.26 35.75
CA PRO A 2 -9.69 -30.03 35.26
C PRO A 2 -8.79 -28.78 35.31
N LEU A 3 -7.85 -28.72 36.26
CA LEU A 3 -6.94 -27.58 36.43
C LEU A 3 -5.94 -27.46 35.26
N LEU A 4 -5.39 -28.59 34.79
CA LEU A 4 -4.44 -28.63 33.68
C LEU A 4 -5.08 -28.16 32.36
N LYS A 5 -6.34 -28.52 32.10
CA LYS A 5 -7.08 -28.07 30.91
C LYS A 5 -7.33 -26.56 30.93
N LYS A 6 -7.62 -25.98 32.10
CA LYS A 6 -7.81 -24.52 32.26
C LYS A 6 -6.52 -23.77 32.02
N ILE A 7 -5.39 -24.28 32.54
CA ILE A 7 -4.07 -23.69 32.31
C ILE A 7 -3.69 -23.75 30.82
N LEU A 8 -3.92 -24.89 30.17
CA LEU A 8 -3.68 -25.02 28.73
C LEU A 8 -4.55 -24.07 27.90
N LEU A 9 -5.84 -23.95 28.26
CA LEU A 9 -6.77 -23.05 27.58
C LEU A 9 -6.34 -21.58 27.74
N CYS A 10 -5.96 -21.15 28.95
CA CYS A 10 -5.43 -19.81 29.18
C CYS A 10 -4.13 -19.57 28.40
N ALA A 11 -3.21 -20.54 28.35
CA ALA A 11 -1.97 -20.42 27.58
C ALA A 11 -2.26 -20.26 26.08
N VAL A 12 -3.20 -21.04 25.52
CA VAL A 12 -3.62 -20.92 24.11
C VAL A 12 -4.26 -19.56 23.84
N LEU A 13 -5.13 -19.08 24.74
CA LEU A 13 -5.77 -17.76 24.59
C LEU A 13 -4.77 -16.61 24.66
N ILE A 14 -3.77 -16.69 25.55
CA ILE A 14 -2.69 -15.69 25.66
C ILE A 14 -1.81 -15.70 24.40
N CYS A 15 -1.48 -16.88 23.87
CA CYS A 15 -0.72 -17.00 22.62
C CYS A 15 -1.51 -16.54 21.39
N ALA A 16 -2.81 -16.82 21.33
CA ALA A 16 -3.69 -16.38 20.24
C ALA A 16 -4.00 -14.87 20.30
N ALA A 17 -4.10 -14.29 21.50
CA ALA A 17 -4.25 -12.84 21.67
C ALA A 17 -3.03 -12.07 21.14
N LYS A 18 -1.83 -12.68 21.15
CA LYS A 18 -0.64 -12.11 20.50
C LYS A 18 -0.69 -12.10 18.96
N ALA A 19 -1.68 -12.75 18.34
CA ALA A 19 -1.93 -12.64 16.91
C ALA A 19 -2.97 -11.56 16.59
N LEU A 20 -3.50 -10.88 17.61
CA LEU A 20 -4.56 -9.86 17.51
C LEU A 20 -4.02 -8.42 17.64
N TRP A 21 -2.74 -8.19 17.37
CA TRP A 21 -2.25 -6.83 17.22
C TRP A 21 -2.65 -6.38 15.82
N ALA A 22 -3.36 -5.24 15.73
CA ALA A 22 -3.38 -4.48 14.50
C ALA A 22 -1.94 -4.37 13.99
N GLN A 23 -1.74 -4.45 12.67
CA GLN A 23 -0.42 -4.34 12.04
C GLN A 23 0.31 -3.17 12.71
N ASP A 24 1.49 -3.45 13.30
CA ASP A 24 2.25 -2.43 14.00
C ASP A 24 2.38 -1.26 13.03
N GLY A 25 1.99 -0.05 13.45
CA GLY A 25 1.80 1.12 12.58
C GLY A 25 3.11 1.67 12.01
N ALA A 26 4.07 0.78 11.78
CA ALA A 26 5.35 1.02 11.14
C ALA A 26 5.14 1.73 9.81
N ILE A 27 5.97 2.75 9.62
CA ILE A 27 6.09 3.44 8.34
C ILE A 27 6.46 2.39 7.29
N ASP A 28 5.68 2.28 6.22
CA ASP A 28 6.01 1.47 5.05
C ASP A 28 7.16 2.16 4.28
N PRO A 29 8.41 1.64 4.33
CA PRO A 29 9.53 2.28 3.66
C PRO A 29 9.50 2.07 2.15
N THR A 30 8.64 1.18 1.66
CA THR A 30 8.45 0.91 0.22
C THR A 30 7.43 1.83 -0.41
N PHE A 31 6.59 2.48 0.40
CA PHE A 31 5.71 3.53 -0.06
C PHE A 31 6.53 4.74 -0.49
N ASN A 32 6.45 5.10 -1.77
CA ASN A 32 7.18 6.24 -2.34
C ASN A 32 6.25 7.44 -2.59
N PRO A 33 6.00 8.29 -1.57
CA PRO A 33 5.22 9.52 -1.74
C PRO A 33 6.05 10.67 -2.32
N GLY A 34 7.39 10.57 -2.34
CA GLY A 34 8.27 11.70 -2.59
C GLY A 34 8.58 11.92 -4.06
N ASP A 35 7.95 12.92 -4.67
CA ASP A 35 8.52 13.59 -5.83
C ASP A 35 8.95 15.02 -5.45
N ILE A 36 10.19 15.38 -5.73
CA ILE A 36 10.77 16.70 -5.42
C ILE A 36 10.63 17.62 -6.62
N GLY A 37 9.39 17.81 -7.07
CA GLY A 37 9.03 18.69 -8.17
C GLY A 37 9.60 18.27 -9.53
N PHE A 38 8.79 18.50 -10.58
CA PHE A 38 9.12 18.43 -12.02
C PHE A 38 10.58 18.04 -12.40
N GLY A 39 10.97 16.79 -12.12
CA GLY A 39 12.18 16.21 -12.70
C GLY A 39 13.21 15.56 -11.78
N SER A 40 13.06 15.57 -10.44
CA SER A 40 14.10 14.96 -9.57
C SER A 40 13.64 13.83 -8.65
N GLY A 41 12.33 13.61 -8.48
CA GLY A 41 11.82 12.46 -7.72
C GLY A 41 11.08 11.44 -8.59
N ASP A 42 10.73 10.31 -7.99
CA ASP A 42 10.00 9.22 -8.62
C ASP A 42 8.78 8.76 -7.79
N GLY A 43 8.32 9.61 -6.86
CA GLY A 43 7.09 9.46 -6.08
C GLY A 43 5.96 10.38 -6.56
N ALA A 44 4.98 10.71 -5.71
CA ALA A 44 3.74 11.39 -6.09
C ALA A 44 3.52 12.74 -5.37
N VAL A 45 3.60 13.88 -6.08
CA VAL A 45 3.31 15.25 -5.55
C VAL A 45 2.52 16.11 -6.53
N PRO A 46 1.87 17.22 -6.12
CA PRO A 46 1.48 17.62 -4.76
C PRO A 46 0.00 17.28 -4.55
N GLY A 47 -0.29 16.06 -4.12
CA GLY A 47 -1.66 15.62 -3.86
C GLY A 47 -1.84 14.14 -4.16
N VAL A 48 -1.50 13.29 -3.20
CA VAL A 48 -1.91 11.88 -3.28
C VAL A 48 -3.36 11.78 -2.90
N TRP A 49 -4.24 11.75 -3.91
CA TRP A 49 -5.62 11.35 -3.72
C TRP A 49 -5.68 9.83 -3.77
N SER A 50 -5.65 9.20 -2.59
CA SER A 50 -5.88 7.76 -2.48
C SER A 50 -7.38 7.50 -2.27
N ASN A 51 -7.98 6.67 -3.12
CA ASN A 51 -9.28 6.08 -2.80
C ASN A 51 -9.02 4.88 -1.87
N PRO A 52 -9.50 4.88 -0.61
CA PRO A 52 -9.15 3.84 0.35
C PRO A 52 -9.69 2.48 -0.11
N LEU A 53 -8.75 1.55 -0.27
CA LEU A 53 -8.93 0.10 -0.51
C LEU A 53 -9.98 -0.29 -1.57
N GLN A 54 -9.49 -0.75 -2.71
CA GLN A 54 -10.27 -1.67 -3.54
C GLN A 54 -10.58 -2.94 -2.73
N SER A 55 -11.67 -3.66 -3.03
CA SER A 55 -12.15 -4.83 -2.26
C SER A 55 -11.13 -5.95 -2.01
N HIS A 56 -10.06 -5.98 -2.81
CA HIS A 56 -8.91 -6.89 -2.70
C HIS A 56 -7.68 -6.30 -1.99
N GLY A 57 -7.82 -5.18 -1.27
CA GLY A 57 -6.75 -4.56 -0.47
C GLY A 57 -5.75 -3.68 -1.21
N LYS A 58 -5.82 -3.59 -2.55
CA LYS A 58 -4.96 -2.68 -3.34
C LYS A 58 -5.37 -1.21 -3.16
N VAL A 59 -4.41 -0.32 -3.36
CA VAL A 59 -4.55 1.13 -3.22
C VAL A 59 -4.29 1.82 -4.56
N ILE A 60 -5.15 2.75 -4.97
CA ILE A 60 -4.83 3.66 -6.09
C ILE A 60 -4.12 4.88 -5.52
N VAL A 61 -3.00 5.26 -6.13
CA VAL A 61 -2.27 6.50 -5.85
C VAL A 61 -2.38 7.43 -7.06
N GLY A 62 -2.90 8.64 -6.84
CA GLY A 62 -2.90 9.74 -7.81
C GLY A 62 -1.83 10.79 -7.47
N GLY A 63 -1.48 11.67 -8.41
CA GLY A 63 -0.60 12.83 -8.17
C GLY A 63 -0.10 13.47 -9.47
N ASP A 64 0.80 14.46 -9.41
CA ASP A 64 1.46 15.05 -10.59
C ASP A 64 2.85 14.42 -10.85
N PHE A 65 2.91 13.09 -10.83
CA PHE A 65 4.14 12.36 -11.15
C PHE A 65 4.16 11.84 -12.59
N VAL A 66 5.36 11.72 -13.16
CA VAL A 66 5.58 11.15 -14.51
C VAL A 66 5.99 9.68 -14.48
N LYS A 67 6.41 9.18 -13.31
CA LYS A 67 6.82 7.80 -13.03
C LYS A 67 6.62 7.47 -11.54
N TYR A 68 6.48 6.19 -11.22
CA TYR A 68 6.46 5.69 -9.83
C TYR A 68 7.53 4.60 -9.68
N ASN A 69 8.38 4.67 -8.64
CA ASN A 69 9.48 3.73 -8.37
C ASN A 69 10.35 3.45 -9.61
N SER A 70 10.75 4.52 -10.31
CA SER A 70 11.59 4.46 -11.51
C SER A 70 11.06 3.62 -12.67
N VAL A 71 9.78 3.22 -12.66
CA VAL A 71 9.19 2.51 -13.80
C VAL A 71 8.79 3.50 -14.88
N ASN A 72 9.61 3.56 -15.92
CA ASN A 72 9.44 4.41 -17.09
C ASN A 72 8.46 3.78 -18.10
N ASN A 73 7.19 3.62 -17.72
CA ASN A 73 6.14 3.35 -18.70
C ASN A 73 5.23 4.57 -18.86
N SER A 74 4.89 4.90 -20.10
CA SER A 74 4.04 6.06 -20.43
C SER A 74 2.63 5.96 -19.82
N ASN A 75 2.27 4.78 -19.33
CA ASN A 75 0.99 4.48 -18.70
C ASN A 75 0.97 4.77 -17.20
N ARG A 76 2.04 5.25 -16.55
CA ARG A 76 2.02 5.58 -15.10
C ARG A 76 2.29 7.05 -14.85
N ILE A 77 1.70 7.89 -15.69
CA ILE A 77 1.66 9.33 -15.47
C ILE A 77 0.40 9.60 -14.65
N ARG A 78 0.58 10.28 -13.52
CA ARG A 78 -0.45 10.75 -12.58
C ARG A 78 -1.26 9.69 -11.82
N VAL A 79 -1.26 8.43 -12.24
CA VAL A 79 -2.02 7.35 -11.57
C VAL A 79 -1.21 6.05 -11.55
N ALA A 80 -1.15 5.40 -10.38
CA ALA A 80 -0.63 4.05 -10.20
C ALA A 80 -1.49 3.26 -9.20
N ARG A 81 -1.36 1.93 -9.20
CA ARG A 81 -2.01 1.06 -8.22
C ARG A 81 -0.95 0.25 -7.49
N LEU A 82 -1.07 0.15 -6.17
CA LEU A 82 -0.19 -0.62 -5.30
C LEU A 82 -0.95 -1.83 -4.75
N SER A 83 -0.27 -2.96 -4.66
CA SER A 83 -0.69 -4.13 -3.93
C SER A 83 -0.77 -3.85 -2.41
N PRO A 84 -1.43 -4.71 -1.60
CA PRO A 84 -1.54 -4.50 -0.16
C PRO A 84 -0.21 -4.43 0.59
N ASP A 85 0.86 -4.95 -0.02
CA ASP A 85 2.24 -4.94 0.45
C ASP A 85 3.04 -3.72 -0.04
N GLY A 86 2.39 -2.71 -0.63
CA GLY A 86 3.02 -1.47 -1.11
C GLY A 86 3.69 -1.61 -2.48
N VAL A 87 3.75 -2.82 -3.05
CA VAL A 87 4.42 -3.08 -4.34
C VAL A 87 3.55 -2.60 -5.50
N LEU A 88 4.18 -2.00 -6.50
CA LEU A 88 3.50 -1.54 -7.71
C LEU A 88 2.80 -2.68 -8.47
N ASP A 89 1.49 -2.58 -8.67
CA ASP A 89 0.69 -3.52 -9.44
C ASP A 89 0.95 -3.33 -10.94
N THR A 90 1.78 -4.20 -11.51
CA THR A 90 2.18 -4.10 -12.91
C THR A 90 1.09 -4.45 -13.91
N GLY A 91 0.04 -5.17 -13.47
CA GLY A 91 -1.11 -5.52 -14.30
C GLY A 91 -2.17 -4.42 -14.37
N PHE A 92 -2.03 -3.34 -13.58
CA PHE A 92 -2.90 -2.18 -13.69
C PHE A 92 -2.50 -1.30 -14.87
N THR A 93 -3.42 -1.13 -15.81
CA THR A 93 -3.30 -0.17 -16.92
C THR A 93 -4.32 0.94 -16.69
N PRO A 94 -3.90 2.16 -16.30
CA PRO A 94 -4.82 3.28 -16.23
C PRO A 94 -5.17 3.70 -17.66
N VAL A 95 -6.47 3.93 -17.88
CA VAL A 95 -6.95 4.50 -19.13
C VAL A 95 -6.65 6.00 -19.08
N GLN A 96 -5.70 6.46 -19.90
CA GLN A 96 -5.54 7.88 -20.19
C GLN A 96 -6.38 8.22 -21.41
N GLU A 97 -7.61 8.69 -21.20
CA GLU A 97 -8.27 9.50 -22.22
C GLU A 97 -7.57 10.86 -22.22
N ARG A 98 -6.50 11.01 -23.01
CA ARG A 98 -6.02 12.33 -23.37
C ARG A 98 -7.02 12.90 -24.39
N THR A 99 -8.12 13.47 -23.91
CA THR A 99 -8.88 14.40 -24.74
C THR A 99 -7.95 15.57 -25.07
N PRO A 100 -7.67 15.85 -26.36
CA PRO A 100 -6.84 16.97 -26.80
C PRO A 100 -7.37 18.32 -26.32
#